data_AF-A0A2V6ME51-F1
#
_entry.id   AF-A0A2V6ME51-F1
#
_cell.length_a   1.000
_cell.length_b   1.000
_cell.length_c   1.000
_cell.angle_alpha   90.00
_cell.angle_beta   90.00
_cell.angle_gamma   90.00
#
_symmetry.space_group_name_H-M   'P 1'
#
loop_
_entity.id
_entity.type
_entity.pdbx_description
1 polymer ?
#
loop_
_entity_poly.entity_id
_entity_poly.type
_entity_poly.pdbx_seq_one_letter_code
_entity_poly.pdbx_strand_id
1 'polypeptide(L)' 'MKQNVLVVDIGGTHVKLLMSTKDKLKFDSGPDMTPRDFVRKFHETTAKLKFASVSIGFPSVVREGEIVK' A
#
# COMPACT_ATOMS: atom_id res chain seq x y z
N MET A 1 17.72 -10.96 -10.92
CA MET A 1 17.83 -9.95 -9.84
C MET A 1 16.59 -10.04 -8.97
N LYS A 2 16.71 -10.11 -7.64
CA LYS A 2 15.55 -10.06 -6.74
C LYS A 2 14.94 -8.66 -6.90
N GLN A 3 13.71 -8.55 -7.41
CA GLN A 3 13.01 -7.28 -7.40
C GLN A 3 12.63 -6.97 -5.94
N ASN A 4 13.02 -5.79 -5.45
CA ASN A 4 12.55 -5.30 -4.17
C ASN A 4 11.10 -4.85 -4.35
N VAL A 5 10.16 -5.75 -4.05
CA VAL A 5 8.72 -5.51 -4.11
C VAL A 5 8.25 -4.98 -2.77
N LEU A 6 7.58 -3.83 -2.77
CA LEU A 6 6.84 -3.35 -1.62
C LEU A 6 5.43 -3.94 -1.64
N VAL A 7 5.08 -4.76 -0.64
CA VAL A 7 3.73 -5.27 -0.47
C VAL A 7 2.90 -4.22 0.28
N VAL A 8 1.75 -3.87 -0.26
CA VAL A 8 0.80 -2.92 0.32
C VAL A 8 -0.54 -3.63 0.49
N ASP A 9 -1.00 -3.73 1.73
CA ASP A 9 -2.28 -4.34 2.09
C ASP A 9 -3.22 -3.23 2.58
N ILE A 10 -4.26 -2.93 1.81
CA ILE A 10 -5.21 -1.87 2.09
C ILE A 10 -6.43 -2.48 2.78
N GLY A 11 -6.61 -2.16 4.06
CA GLY A 11 -7.78 -2.56 4.83
C GLY A 11 -8.62 -1.36 5.30
N GLY A 12 -9.78 -1.65 5.89
CA GLY A 12 -10.70 -0.62 6.40
C GLY A 12 -10.21 0.13 7.64
N THR A 13 -9.27 -0.44 8.40
CA THR A 13 -8.71 0.21 9.60
C THR A 13 -7.29 0.72 9.38
N HIS A 14 -6.47 -0.05 8.68
CA HIS A 14 -5.08 0.29 8.42
C HIS A 14 -4.69 -0.05 6.99
N VAL A 15 -3.71 0.67 6.47
CA VAL A 15 -2.85 0.23 5.38
C VAL A 15 -1.55 -0.30 5.99
N LYS A 16 -1.14 -1.50 5.57
CA LYS A 16 0.10 -2.14 6.01
C LYS A 16 1.07 -2.25 4.85
N LEU A 17 2.35 -2.00 5.12
CA LEU A 17 3.41 -2.01 4.13
C LEU A 17 4.54 -2.92 4.61
N LEU A 18 4.99 -3.80 3.71
CA LEU A 18 6.00 -4.81 4.01
C LEU A 18 7.00 -4.91 2.86
N MET A 19 8.26 -4.60 3.15
CA MET A 19 9.39 -4.88 2.23
C MET A 19 10.17 -6.13 2.66
N SER A 20 10.29 -6.31 3.97
CA SER A 20 11.00 -7.43 4.61
C SER A 20 10.39 -7.67 5.99
N THR A 21 10.74 -8.76 6.66
CA THR A 21 10.27 -9.02 8.03
C THR A 21 10.67 -7.93 9.03
N LYS A 22 11.70 -7.13 8.72
CA LYS A 22 12.18 -6.00 9.54
C LYS A 22 11.55 -4.66 9.14
N ASP A 23 11.23 -4.49 7.86
CA ASP A 23 10.69 -3.24 7.31
C ASP A 23 9.17 -3.31 7.21
N LYS A 24 8.53 -3.23 8.39
CA LYS A 24 7.08 -3.21 8.56
C LYS A 24 6.63 -1.79 8.92
N LEU A 25 5.83 -1.20 8.05
CA LEU A 25 5.23 0.11 8.27
C LEU A 25 3.71 0.01 8.20
N LYS A 26 3.01 0.98 8.81
CA LYS A 26 1.55 1.09 8.72
C LYS A 26 1.11 2.52 8.93
N PHE A 27 -0.07 2.84 8.41
CA PHE A 27 -0.80 4.06 8.74
C PHE A 27 -2.30 3.79 8.79
N ASP A 28 -3.03 4.63 9.50
CA ASP A 28 -4.48 4.50 9.66
C ASP A 28 -5.19 4.87 8.35
N SER A 29 -6.10 3.99 7.91
CA SER A 29 -7.04 4.28 6.85
C SER A 29 -8.32 4.87 7.44
N GLY A 30 -9.22 4.03 7.92
CA GLY A 30 -10.54 4.42 8.38
C GLY A 30 -11.53 4.66 7.23
N PRO A 31 -12.82 4.84 7.55
CA PRO A 31 -13.88 4.98 6.55
C PRO A 31 -13.77 6.26 5.71
N ASP A 32 -13.13 7.31 6.24
CA ASP A 32 -13.05 8.62 5.60
C ASP A 32 -11.80 8.81 4.73
N MET A 33 -10.92 7.80 4.64
CA MET A 33 -9.70 7.92 3.84
C MET A 33 -10.03 7.99 2.35
N THR A 34 -9.72 9.13 1.74
CA THR A 34 -9.85 9.28 0.28
C THR A 34 -8.64 8.67 -0.45
N PRO A 35 -8.76 8.39 -1.76
CA PRO A 35 -7.61 7.99 -2.56
C PRO A 35 -6.44 8.99 -2.52
N ARG A 36 -6.72 10.30 -2.43
CA ARG A 36 -5.67 11.32 -2.32
C ARG A 36 -4.94 11.25 -0.97
N ASP A 37 -5.69 11.02 0.11
CA ASP A 37 -5.10 10.82 1.43
C ASP A 37 -4.21 9.58 1.46
N PHE A 38 -4.65 8.49 0.82
CA PHE A 38 -3.86 7.28 0.68
C PHE A 38 -2.52 7.57 -0.01
N VAL A 39 -2.53 8.21 -1.18
CA VAL A 39 -1.31 8.51 -1.95
C VAL A 39 -0.34 9.38 -1.12
N ARG A 40 -0.85 10.42 -0.45
CA ARG A 40 -0.04 11.29 0.41
C ARG A 40 0.60 10.51 1.56
N LYS A 41 -0.21 9.81 2.36
CA LYS A 41 0.26 9.00 3.50
C LYS A 41 1.24 7.91 3.05
N PHE A 42 1.00 7.30 1.89
CA PHE A 42 1.88 6.30 1.29
C PHE A 42 3.27 6.89 1.04
N HIS A 43 3.37 7.99 0.31
CA HIS A 43 4.67 8.64 0.04
C HIS A 43 5.40 9.09 1.31
N GLU A 44 4.68 9.68 2.27
CA GLU A 44 5.22 10.06 3.58
C GLU A 44 5.80 8.84 4.32
N THR A 45 5.05 7.74 4.36
CA THR A 45 5.44 6.51 5.06
C THR A 45 6.62 5.80 4.39
N THR A 46 6.66 5.80 3.06
CA THR A 46 7.69 5.08 2.29
C THR A 46 8.91 5.92 1.96
N ALA A 47 9.02 7.17 2.43
CA ALA A 47 10.05 8.13 2.01
C ALA A 47 11.50 7.63 2.14
N LYS A 48 11.77 6.68 3.04
CA LYS A 48 13.10 6.10 3.29
C LYS A 48 13.31 4.73 2.64
N LEU A 49 12.27 4.13 2.06
CA LEU A 49 12.33 2.80 1.45
C LEU A 49 12.75 2.89 -0.01
N LYS A 50 13.56 1.92 -0.46
CA LYS A 50 13.91 1.74 -1.88
C LYS A 50 13.29 0.46 -2.40
N PHE A 51 12.32 0.59 -3.31
CA PHE A 51 11.68 -0.52 -4.01
C PHE A 51 11.64 -0.25 -5.51
N ALA A 52 11.59 -1.32 -6.29
CA ALA A 52 11.48 -1.26 -7.75
C ALA A 52 10.03 -1.42 -8.23
N SER A 53 9.18 -2.07 -7.44
CA SER A 53 7.80 -2.37 -7.78
C SER A 53 6.93 -2.45 -6.53
N VAL A 54 5.61 -2.36 -6.74
CA VAL A 54 4.61 -2.42 -5.68
C VAL A 54 3.62 -3.53 -6.01
N SER A 55 3.24 -4.32 -5.01
CA SER A 55 2.14 -5.27 -5.09
C SER A 55 1.04 -4.82 -4.13
N ILE A 56 -0.16 -4.57 -4.63
CA ILE A 56 -1.26 -4.00 -3.84
C ILE A 56 -2.37 -5.03 -3.66
N GLY A 57 -2.70 -5.34 -2.41
CA GLY A 57 -3.97 -5.94 -2.02
C GLY A 57 -4.99 -4.84 -1.76
N PHE A 58 -6.09 -4.83 -2.53
CA PHE A 58 -7.17 -3.86 -2.42
C PHE A 58 -8.45 -4.57 -1.96
N PRO A 59 -9.28 -3.98 -1.09
CA PRO A 59 -10.45 -4.64 -0.51
C PRO A 59 -11.66 -4.61 -1.46
N SER A 60 -11.44 -4.96 -2.73
CA SER A 60 -12.48 -5.12 -3.76
C SER A 60 -11.92 -5.95 -4.92
N VAL A 61 -12.79 -6.35 -5.86
CA VAL A 61 -12.38 -6.97 -7.11
C VAL A 61 -11.59 -5.96 -7.94
N VAL A 62 -10.41 -6.37 -8.40
CA VAL A 62 -9.58 -5.59 -9.32
C VAL A 62 -9.38 -6.39 -10.60
N ARG A 63 -9.63 -5.75 -11.75
CA ARG A 63 -9.41 -6.35 -13.07
C ARG A 63 -8.62 -5.36 -13.93
N GLU A 64 -7.51 -5.82 -14.49
CA GLU A 64 -6.65 -5.02 -15.38
C GLU A 64 -6.21 -3.66 -14.79
N GLY A 65 -6.10 -3.59 -13.46
CA GLY A 65 -5.69 -2.37 -12.75
C GLY A 65 -6.84 -1.44 -12.33
N GLU A 66 -8.08 -1.81 -12.63
CA GLU A 66 -9.27 -1.03 -12.26
C GLU A 66 -10.11 -1.76 -11.21
N ILE A 67 -10.70 -0.98 -10.29
CA ILE A 67 -11.67 -1.49 -9.33
C ILE A 67 -12.95 -1.79 -10.10
N VAL A 68 -13.38 -3.05 -10.08
CA VAL A 68 -14.63 -3.47 -10.71
C VAL A 68 -15.77 -3.11 -9.77
N LYS A 69 -16.80 -2.46 -10.33
CA LYS A 69 -18.04 -2.13 -9.63
C LYS A 69 -19.05 -3.27 -9.73
#